data_AF-A0A093VAQ2-F1
#
_entry.id   AF-A0A093VAQ2-F1
#
_cell.length_a   1.000
_cell.length_b   1.000
_cell.length_c   1.000
_cell.angle_alpha   90.00
_cell.angle_beta   90.00
_cell.angle_gamma   90.00
#
_symmetry.space_group_name_H-M   'P 1'
#
loop_
_entity.id
_entity.type
_entity.pdbx_description
1 polymer ?
#
loop_
_entity_poly.entity_id
_entity_poly.type
_entity_poly.pdbx_seq_one_letter_code
_entity_poly.pdbx_strand_id
1 'polypeptide(L)'
;MSSPQAVPATPRVISPSPTPSDASEQRDGYFAPVTRSAARRQRLNNDTQSIPEEDSNNDSEHQSQSGPRNPSSRSGAAGTARRRGSTKKTPKSATSPVVKSQPLVGNNGKPSSSSNGYLSPYTNLQDRWRDLSRSPSPLGLIPLHQNYRTFIHKHEIPRKLLHVSIGFVALAFYRRGTQTFEITPWLLSALVPIAATDLLRHRYERVNRFYIRSLGALMRESEVKGYNGVIWYLLGAFIVLRAFPKDVGVMGVLLLSWCDTAASTFGRLYGKYTIKLRPGKSLAGTVAAFFTGVATALFFWGTFVPSVGAFPNDPEDAFMFTGRLNYFPESIRNLIGWASNGDQSSIITGPLALGVMSAVSGIVAAGSEFVDLFGWDDNLTIPVLSGLGLWGFLKFFG
;
A
#
# COMPACT_ATOMS: atom_id res chain seq x y z
N MET A 1 3.18 33.04 -59.45
CA MET A 1 3.30 31.57 -59.39
C MET A 1 3.69 31.19 -57.97
N SER A 2 2.80 30.57 -57.19
CA SER A 2 3.10 30.04 -55.84
C SER A 2 1.83 29.37 -55.28
N SER A 3 1.68 28.07 -55.47
CA SER A 3 0.54 27.30 -54.95
C SER A 3 0.77 26.92 -53.48
N PRO A 4 -0.20 27.12 -52.57
CA PRO A 4 -0.10 26.58 -51.21
C PRO A 4 -0.21 25.04 -51.25
N GLN A 5 0.65 24.35 -50.52
CA GLN A 5 0.73 22.89 -50.51
C GLN A 5 -0.44 22.28 -49.72
N ALA A 6 -1.10 21.27 -50.30
CA ALA A 6 -2.13 20.50 -49.62
C ALA A 6 -1.51 19.38 -48.76
N VAL A 7 -2.01 19.19 -47.54
CA VAL A 7 -1.61 18.09 -46.66
C VAL A 7 -2.37 16.81 -47.05
N PRO A 8 -1.71 15.66 -47.26
CA PRO A 8 -2.39 14.42 -47.63
C PRO A 8 -3.21 13.86 -46.45
N ALA A 9 -4.39 13.33 -46.76
CA ALA A 9 -5.24 12.66 -45.77
C ALA A 9 -4.70 11.27 -45.41
N THR A 10 -4.75 10.90 -44.14
CA THR A 10 -4.39 9.55 -43.69
C THR A 10 -5.48 8.52 -44.04
N PRO A 11 -5.11 7.30 -44.47
CA PRO A 11 -6.10 6.29 -44.84
C PRO A 11 -6.87 5.78 -43.61
N ARG A 12 -8.19 5.69 -43.72
CA ARG A 12 -9.01 4.98 -42.73
C ARG A 12 -8.86 3.48 -42.94
N VAL A 13 -8.34 2.78 -41.92
CA VAL A 13 -8.42 1.32 -41.85
C VAL A 13 -9.88 0.93 -41.60
N ILE A 14 -10.48 0.23 -42.56
CA ILE A 14 -11.80 -0.38 -42.40
C ILE A 14 -11.56 -1.86 -42.07
N SER A 15 -12.03 -2.31 -40.91
CA SER A 15 -12.04 -3.73 -40.55
C SER A 15 -12.98 -4.50 -41.50
N PRO A 16 -12.62 -5.70 -41.99
CA PRO A 16 -13.42 -6.42 -42.96
C PRO A 16 -14.82 -6.77 -42.42
N SER A 17 -15.81 -6.72 -43.29
CA SER A 17 -17.14 -7.29 -43.03
C SER A 17 -17.03 -8.81 -42.88
N PRO A 18 -17.76 -9.44 -41.93
CA PRO A 18 -17.81 -10.90 -41.86
C PRO A 18 -18.48 -11.48 -43.12
N THR A 19 -17.94 -12.59 -43.61
CA THR A 19 -18.50 -13.33 -44.74
C THR A 19 -19.67 -14.22 -44.29
N PRO A 20 -20.60 -14.60 -45.20
CA PRO A 20 -21.80 -15.39 -44.84
C PRO A 20 -21.51 -16.74 -44.16
N SER A 21 -20.29 -17.27 -44.31
CA SER A 21 -19.81 -18.52 -43.72
C SER A 21 -19.88 -18.56 -42.19
N ASP A 22 -19.71 -17.42 -41.51
CA ASP A 22 -19.58 -17.36 -40.05
C ASP A 22 -20.93 -17.57 -39.31
N ALA A 23 -22.03 -17.66 -40.07
CA ALA A 23 -23.38 -17.80 -39.52
C ALA A 23 -23.76 -19.26 -39.16
N SER A 24 -23.05 -20.27 -39.67
CA SER A 24 -23.48 -21.68 -39.56
C SER A 24 -22.97 -22.44 -38.33
N GLU A 25 -21.97 -21.96 -37.60
CA GLU A 25 -21.37 -22.71 -36.47
C GLU A 25 -22.04 -22.48 -35.10
N GLN A 26 -23.09 -21.63 -35.03
CA GLN A 26 -23.83 -21.38 -33.78
C GLN A 26 -24.86 -22.48 -33.44
N ARG A 27 -24.42 -23.75 -33.32
CA ARG A 27 -25.27 -24.84 -32.79
C ARG A 27 -24.71 -25.62 -31.60
N ASP A 28 -23.41 -25.59 -31.33
CA ASP A 28 -22.81 -26.41 -30.26
C ASP A 28 -22.38 -25.64 -29.00
N GLY A 29 -23.31 -25.61 -28.03
CA GLY A 29 -23.03 -25.91 -26.62
C GLY A 29 -22.19 -24.97 -25.73
N TYR A 30 -21.42 -24.02 -26.25
CA TYR A 30 -20.44 -23.28 -25.43
C TYR A 30 -20.82 -21.82 -25.07
N PHE A 31 -21.20 -21.60 -23.81
CA PHE A 31 -21.47 -20.25 -23.27
C PHE A 31 -20.21 -19.57 -22.71
N ALA A 32 -19.54 -18.77 -23.54
CA ALA A 32 -18.49 -17.86 -23.08
C ALA A 32 -19.07 -16.64 -22.31
N PRO A 33 -18.36 -16.10 -21.30
CA PRO A 33 -18.85 -14.97 -20.49
C PRO A 33 -18.89 -13.65 -21.30
N VAL A 34 -20.10 -13.22 -21.66
CA VAL A 34 -20.35 -12.03 -22.49
C VAL A 34 -20.02 -10.73 -21.73
N THR A 35 -19.27 -9.82 -22.36
CA THR A 35 -18.93 -8.53 -21.76
C THR A 35 -20.13 -7.58 -21.68
N ARG A 36 -20.18 -6.74 -20.65
CA ARG A 36 -21.30 -5.81 -20.38
C ARG A 36 -21.55 -4.81 -21.53
N SER A 37 -20.55 -4.54 -22.35
CA SER A 37 -20.63 -3.72 -23.57
C SER A 37 -21.31 -4.46 -24.73
N ALA A 38 -21.00 -5.74 -24.96
CA ALA A 38 -21.62 -6.56 -26.01
C ALA A 38 -23.12 -6.76 -25.75
N ALA A 39 -23.49 -7.13 -24.52
CA ALA A 39 -24.90 -7.30 -24.13
C ALA A 39 -25.73 -5.99 -24.27
N ARG A 40 -25.10 -4.83 -24.03
CA ARG A 40 -25.75 -3.51 -24.26
C ARG A 40 -25.95 -3.23 -25.75
N ARG A 41 -25.03 -3.66 -26.62
CA ARG A 41 -25.14 -3.49 -28.08
C ARG A 41 -26.23 -4.37 -28.68
N GLN A 42 -26.36 -5.63 -28.24
CA GLN A 42 -27.46 -6.51 -28.67
C GLN A 42 -28.84 -5.92 -28.33
N ARG A 43 -29.02 -5.38 -27.11
CA ARG A 43 -30.28 -4.68 -26.76
C ARG A 43 -30.56 -3.48 -27.67
N LEU A 44 -29.54 -2.68 -28.00
CA LEU A 44 -29.71 -1.52 -28.90
C LEU A 44 -30.06 -1.90 -30.34
N ASN A 45 -29.68 -3.10 -30.79
CA ASN A 45 -29.95 -3.58 -32.15
C ASN A 45 -31.36 -4.18 -32.32
N ASN A 46 -32.00 -4.65 -31.24
CA ASN A 46 -33.34 -5.26 -31.33
C ASN A 46 -34.48 -4.24 -31.33
N ASP A 47 -34.28 -3.04 -30.79
CA ASP A 47 -35.31 -1.97 -30.71
C ASP A 47 -35.44 -1.17 -32.03
N THR A 48 -35.06 -1.71 -33.20
CA THR A 48 -35.11 -0.98 -34.48
C THR A 48 -35.28 -1.89 -35.72
N GLN A 49 -36.51 -2.38 -35.96
CA GLN A 49 -37.20 -2.44 -37.27
C GLN A 49 -38.44 -3.33 -37.24
N SER A 50 -39.63 -2.74 -37.39
CA SER A 50 -40.85 -3.43 -37.90
C SER A 50 -41.97 -2.43 -38.21
N ILE A 51 -41.92 -1.85 -39.42
CA ILE A 51 -43.09 -1.25 -40.08
C ILE A 51 -43.17 -1.90 -41.48
N PRO A 52 -44.30 -2.46 -41.91
CA PRO A 52 -44.42 -3.06 -43.24
C PRO A 52 -44.48 -1.99 -44.33
N GLU A 53 -43.93 -2.29 -45.50
CA GLU A 53 -44.25 -1.57 -46.75
C GLU A 53 -45.37 -2.33 -47.47
N GLU A 54 -46.33 -1.59 -48.04
CA GLU A 54 -47.39 -2.15 -48.88
C GLU A 54 -46.87 -2.34 -50.30
N ASP A 55 -47.23 -3.46 -50.95
CA ASP A 55 -47.06 -3.63 -52.39
C ASP A 55 -48.38 -4.16 -53.00
N SER A 56 -48.70 -3.71 -54.21
CA SER A 56 -50.09 -3.61 -54.68
C SER A 56 -50.46 -4.62 -55.77
N ASN A 57 -51.65 -5.24 -55.66
CA ASN A 57 -52.35 -5.93 -56.75
C ASN A 57 -53.87 -6.04 -56.47
N ASN A 58 -54.66 -6.24 -57.52
CA ASN A 58 -56.14 -6.32 -57.49
C ASN A 58 -56.62 -7.64 -56.80
N ASP A 59 -57.84 -7.77 -56.26
CA ASP A 59 -59.12 -7.77 -57.00
C ASP A 59 -60.39 -7.60 -56.14
N SER A 60 -61.46 -7.14 -56.81
CA SER A 60 -62.92 -7.34 -56.54
C SER A 60 -63.57 -7.16 -55.15
N GLU A 61 -64.51 -6.19 -55.12
CA GLU A 61 -65.90 -6.26 -54.59
C GLU A 61 -66.32 -5.82 -53.15
N HIS A 62 -67.52 -5.19 -53.15
CA HIS A 62 -68.47 -4.82 -52.08
C HIS A 62 -68.29 -3.58 -51.15
N GLN A 63 -69.20 -2.60 -51.40
CA GLN A 63 -70.05 -1.79 -50.49
C GLN A 63 -69.82 -1.81 -48.95
N SER A 64 -70.02 -0.72 -48.17
CA SER A 64 -70.57 0.63 -48.47
C SER A 64 -70.45 1.63 -47.29
N GLN A 65 -70.42 2.96 -47.58
CA GLN A 65 -70.91 4.14 -46.79
C GLN A 65 -70.57 4.23 -45.26
N SER A 66 -70.14 5.36 -44.65
CA SER A 66 -70.43 6.79 -44.85
C SER A 66 -69.43 7.72 -44.06
N GLY A 67 -69.49 9.06 -44.22
CA GLY A 67 -68.63 10.07 -43.51
C GLY A 67 -69.43 11.03 -42.59
N PRO A 68 -69.14 12.38 -42.45
CA PRO A 68 -67.97 13.20 -42.87
C PRO A 68 -67.60 14.44 -41.95
N ARG A 69 -66.67 15.34 -42.39
CA ARG A 69 -66.46 16.83 -42.10
C ARG A 69 -65.55 17.41 -40.96
N ASN A 70 -64.35 17.93 -41.31
CA ASN A 70 -63.86 19.36 -41.43
C ASN A 70 -64.34 20.54 -40.52
N PRO A 71 -63.65 21.74 -40.44
CA PRO A 71 -62.20 22.12 -40.30
C PRO A 71 -61.86 23.51 -39.58
N SER A 72 -60.60 24.04 -39.71
CA SER A 72 -60.13 25.49 -39.66
C SER A 72 -59.76 26.21 -38.31
N SER A 73 -59.01 27.35 -38.17
CA SER A 73 -57.83 27.98 -38.88
C SER A 73 -57.25 29.29 -38.20
N ARG A 74 -56.09 29.84 -38.68
CA ARG A 74 -55.55 31.27 -38.60
C ARG A 74 -54.49 31.75 -37.53
N SER A 75 -54.20 33.07 -37.45
CA SER A 75 -52.88 33.77 -37.15
C SER A 75 -53.07 35.29 -36.79
N GLY A 76 -52.12 36.19 -36.40
CA GLY A 76 -50.64 36.20 -36.10
C GLY A 76 -49.99 37.65 -36.13
N ALA A 77 -48.71 37.83 -35.70
CA ALA A 77 -47.78 39.03 -35.85
C ALA A 77 -48.04 40.35 -35.02
N ALA A 78 -47.15 41.39 -34.85
CA ALA A 78 -45.65 41.56 -34.72
C ALA A 78 -45.20 43.04 -34.36
N GLY A 79 -43.94 43.30 -33.93
CA GLY A 79 -43.24 44.65 -33.80
C GLY A 79 -42.99 45.22 -32.35
N THR A 80 -42.31 46.36 -32.02
CA THR A 80 -40.99 47.04 -32.32
C THR A 80 -40.96 48.46 -31.63
N ALA A 81 -39.89 49.20 -31.22
CA ALA A 81 -38.45 49.04 -30.87
C ALA A 81 -37.82 50.42 -30.37
N ARG A 82 -36.52 50.49 -29.91
CA ARG A 82 -35.60 51.70 -29.75
C ARG A 82 -35.82 52.69 -28.54
N ARG A 83 -34.92 53.59 -28.01
CA ARG A 83 -33.45 53.98 -28.15
C ARG A 83 -32.96 55.01 -27.04
N ARG A 84 -31.62 55.22 -26.84
CA ARG A 84 -30.87 56.33 -26.12
C ARG A 84 -30.97 56.43 -24.57
N GLY A 85 -30.04 57.01 -23.78
CA GLY A 85 -28.57 57.26 -23.95
C GLY A 85 -27.99 58.65 -23.51
N SER A 86 -27.17 58.75 -22.44
CA SER A 86 -26.23 59.88 -22.13
C SER A 86 -25.09 59.49 -21.13
N THR A 87 -24.27 60.42 -20.56
CA THR A 87 -22.89 60.13 -20.07
C THR A 87 -22.35 60.90 -18.82
N LYS A 88 -21.24 60.37 -18.24
CA LYS A 88 -20.14 60.98 -17.41
C LYS A 88 -20.14 60.91 -15.85
N LYS A 89 -19.22 60.07 -15.34
CA LYS A 89 -18.23 60.24 -14.23
C LYS A 89 -18.64 60.69 -12.80
N THR A 90 -18.76 59.69 -11.91
CA THR A 90 -18.08 59.53 -10.58
C THR A 90 -17.61 60.75 -9.76
N PRO A 91 -17.90 60.73 -8.45
CA PRO A 91 -16.82 60.67 -7.43
C PRO A 91 -16.84 59.36 -6.62
N LYS A 92 -15.89 59.21 -5.66
CA LYS A 92 -15.73 58.02 -4.79
C LYS A 92 -16.68 58.08 -3.59
N SER A 93 -17.15 56.93 -3.10
CA SER A 93 -17.88 56.80 -1.82
C SER A 93 -17.08 56.01 -0.79
N ALA A 94 -17.27 56.33 0.48
CA ALA A 94 -16.78 55.56 1.62
C ALA A 94 -17.65 54.31 1.89
N THR A 95 -17.19 53.48 2.84
CA THR A 95 -17.77 52.20 3.26
C THR A 95 -19.09 52.38 4.02
N SER A 96 -20.08 51.53 3.72
CA SER A 96 -21.31 51.37 4.52
C SER A 96 -21.54 49.88 4.83
N PRO A 97 -22.06 49.53 6.02
CA PRO A 97 -22.32 48.13 6.37
C PRO A 97 -23.51 47.55 5.59
N VAL A 98 -23.37 46.34 5.06
CA VAL A 98 -24.42 45.66 4.29
C VAL A 98 -25.47 45.07 5.24
N VAL A 99 -26.70 45.57 5.15
CA VAL A 99 -27.87 45.03 5.86
C VAL A 99 -28.24 43.65 5.27
N LYS A 100 -28.54 42.69 6.15
CA LYS A 100 -28.88 41.32 5.78
C LYS A 100 -30.34 41.24 5.29
N SER A 101 -30.53 41.10 3.97
CA SER A 101 -31.87 41.01 3.35
C SER A 101 -32.64 39.76 3.78
N GLN A 102 -33.92 39.92 4.11
CA GLN A 102 -34.86 38.80 4.31
C GLN A 102 -35.30 38.19 2.96
N PRO A 103 -35.76 36.92 2.92
CA PRO A 103 -36.32 36.31 1.72
C PRO A 103 -37.65 36.96 1.31
N LEU A 104 -37.88 37.10 0.01
CA LEU A 104 -39.19 37.52 -0.54
C LEU A 104 -40.20 36.36 -0.46
N VAL A 105 -41.40 36.64 0.05
CA VAL A 105 -42.53 35.72 0.04
C VAL A 105 -43.30 35.89 -1.28
N GLY A 106 -43.51 34.79 -2.00
CA GLY A 106 -44.40 34.78 -3.18
C GLY A 106 -45.87 34.65 -2.77
N ASN A 107 -46.77 35.28 -3.53
CA ASN A 107 -48.21 35.04 -3.37
C ASN A 107 -48.55 33.57 -3.67
N ASN A 108 -49.54 33.03 -2.94
CA ASN A 108 -49.94 31.62 -2.87
C ASN A 108 -48.94 30.74 -2.09
N GLY A 109 -49.20 30.56 -0.79
CA GLY A 109 -48.31 29.88 0.15
C GLY A 109 -48.18 28.37 -0.06
N LYS A 110 -47.27 27.96 -0.95
CA LYS A 110 -46.63 26.62 -0.96
C LYS A 110 -45.11 26.78 -1.18
N PRO A 111 -44.25 26.02 -0.50
CA PRO A 111 -42.80 26.13 -0.69
C PRO A 111 -42.39 25.55 -2.05
N SER A 112 -41.74 26.36 -2.89
CA SER A 112 -41.14 25.90 -4.15
C SER A 112 -39.77 25.27 -3.90
N SER A 113 -39.50 24.14 -4.55
CA SER A 113 -38.23 23.43 -4.42
C SER A 113 -37.13 24.00 -5.33
N SER A 114 -35.89 23.94 -4.83
CA SER A 114 -34.65 23.85 -5.63
C SER A 114 -34.46 24.85 -6.79
N SER A 115 -33.84 25.99 -6.52
CA SER A 115 -33.06 26.71 -7.53
C SER A 115 -31.61 26.21 -7.53
N ASN A 116 -31.14 25.66 -8.64
CA ASN A 116 -29.77 25.11 -8.75
C ASN A 116 -28.75 26.25 -8.90
N GLY A 117 -27.76 26.30 -8.00
CA GLY A 117 -26.82 27.42 -7.81
C GLY A 117 -25.73 27.61 -8.89
N TYR A 118 -26.05 27.47 -10.18
CA TYR A 118 -25.08 27.54 -11.29
C TYR A 118 -24.81 28.96 -11.83
N LEU A 119 -25.36 30.01 -11.22
CA LEU A 119 -25.36 31.38 -11.76
C LEU A 119 -24.77 32.44 -10.81
N SER A 120 -23.65 32.11 -10.13
CA SER A 120 -22.80 33.11 -9.47
C SER A 120 -21.32 32.90 -9.84
N PRO A 121 -20.70 33.76 -10.66
CA PRO A 121 -19.39 33.47 -11.26
C PRO A 121 -18.17 33.71 -10.34
N TYR A 122 -18.37 34.12 -9.09
CA TYR A 122 -17.29 34.60 -8.20
C TYR A 122 -16.98 33.74 -6.97
N THR A 123 -17.75 32.69 -6.68
CA THR A 123 -17.47 31.78 -5.55
C THR A 123 -16.23 30.90 -5.79
N ASN A 124 -16.08 30.40 -7.02
CA ASN A 124 -15.06 29.42 -7.42
C ASN A 124 -13.58 29.86 -7.31
N LEU A 125 -13.29 31.12 -6.97
CA LEU A 125 -11.92 31.59 -6.75
C LEU A 125 -11.46 31.37 -5.30
N GLN A 126 -12.29 31.66 -4.30
CA GLN A 126 -11.89 31.61 -2.89
C GLN A 126 -11.53 30.17 -2.46
N ASP A 127 -12.28 29.18 -2.96
CA ASP A 127 -12.06 27.77 -2.63
C ASP A 127 -10.90 27.15 -3.43
N ARG A 128 -10.66 27.59 -4.67
CA ARG A 128 -9.45 27.23 -5.43
C ARG A 128 -8.16 27.58 -4.67
N TRP A 129 -8.12 28.74 -3.99
CA TRP A 129 -6.97 29.12 -3.16
C TRP A 129 -6.83 28.32 -1.86
N ARG A 130 -7.91 27.71 -1.36
CA ARG A 130 -7.85 26.80 -0.20
C ARG A 130 -7.37 25.40 -0.61
N ASP A 131 -7.93 24.84 -1.68
CA ASP A 131 -7.57 23.52 -2.19
C ASP A 131 -6.14 23.47 -2.77
N LEU A 132 -5.59 24.60 -3.23
CA LEU A 132 -4.20 24.72 -3.71
C LEU A 132 -3.14 24.30 -2.67
N SER A 133 -3.51 24.23 -1.38
CA SER A 133 -2.56 24.04 -0.29
C SER A 133 -2.32 22.58 0.13
N ARG A 134 -3.30 21.67 -0.02
CA ARG A 134 -3.25 20.33 0.62
C ARG A 134 -3.95 19.19 -0.15
N SER A 135 -3.59 18.96 -1.41
CA SER A 135 -3.76 17.63 -2.03
C SER A 135 -2.65 17.31 -3.06
N PRO A 136 -2.21 16.04 -3.16
CA PRO A 136 -1.28 15.63 -4.21
C PRO A 136 -2.02 15.54 -5.55
N SER A 137 -1.80 16.54 -6.42
CA SER A 137 -2.12 16.59 -7.86
C SER A 137 -3.37 15.79 -8.29
N PRO A 138 -4.58 16.39 -8.28
CA PRO A 138 -5.84 15.70 -8.61
C PRO A 138 -6.02 15.34 -10.11
N LEU A 139 -4.99 15.56 -10.93
CA LEU A 139 -4.97 15.22 -12.35
C LEU A 139 -3.97 14.08 -12.60
N GLY A 140 -4.50 12.89 -12.85
CA GLY A 140 -3.74 11.72 -13.30
C GLY A 140 -3.25 11.81 -14.75
N LEU A 141 -2.66 12.94 -15.14
CA LEU A 141 -2.23 13.24 -16.51
C LEU A 141 -1.03 12.40 -16.98
N ILE A 142 -0.33 11.73 -16.06
CA ILE A 142 0.78 10.83 -16.35
C ILE A 142 0.48 9.46 -15.69
N PRO A 143 0.21 8.39 -16.46
CA PRO A 143 -0.15 7.07 -15.93
C PRO A 143 0.87 6.48 -14.95
N LEU A 144 2.15 6.85 -15.10
CA LEU A 144 3.24 6.47 -14.20
C LEU A 144 2.93 6.76 -12.72
N HIS A 145 2.32 7.91 -12.37
CA HIS A 145 2.04 8.22 -10.96
C HIS A 145 0.98 7.29 -10.34
N GLN A 146 0.02 6.79 -11.13
CA GLN A 146 -0.94 5.80 -10.65
C GLN A 146 -0.26 4.44 -10.47
N ASN A 147 0.58 4.04 -11.42
CA ASN A 147 1.36 2.79 -11.36
C ASN A 147 2.39 2.79 -10.21
N TYR A 148 3.08 3.91 -9.97
CA TYR A 148 3.95 4.07 -8.80
C TYR A 148 3.15 4.01 -7.49
N ARG A 149 1.99 4.66 -7.40
CA ARG A 149 1.16 4.59 -6.19
C ARG A 149 0.67 3.18 -5.91
N THR A 150 0.17 2.44 -6.90
CA THR A 150 -0.25 1.04 -6.71
C THR A 150 0.93 0.14 -6.38
N PHE A 151 2.11 0.35 -7.00
CA PHE A 151 3.34 -0.36 -6.66
C PHE A 151 3.81 -0.12 -5.22
N ILE A 152 3.79 1.13 -4.74
CA ILE A 152 4.20 1.54 -3.39
C ILE A 152 3.30 0.89 -2.32
N HIS A 153 1.98 0.94 -2.50
CA HIS A 153 1.02 0.28 -1.59
C HIS A 153 1.17 -1.25 -1.65
N LYS A 154 1.19 -1.85 -2.85
CA LYS A 154 1.26 -3.31 -3.04
C LYS A 154 2.50 -3.98 -2.42
N HIS A 155 3.62 -3.26 -2.32
CA HIS A 155 4.87 -3.78 -1.76
C HIS A 155 5.16 -3.31 -0.33
N GLU A 156 4.26 -2.54 0.30
CA GLU A 156 4.43 -1.94 1.64
C GLU A 156 5.70 -1.07 1.79
N ILE A 157 6.08 -0.35 0.73
CA ILE A 157 7.40 0.29 0.65
C ILE A 157 7.69 1.26 1.83
N PRO A 158 6.78 2.15 2.27
CA PRO A 158 7.08 3.08 3.36
C PRO A 158 7.27 2.36 4.70
N ARG A 159 6.47 1.32 4.98
CA ARG A 159 6.65 0.43 6.15
C ARG A 159 8.02 -0.23 6.10
N LYS A 160 8.40 -0.82 4.96
CA LYS A 160 9.68 -1.53 4.80
C LYS A 160 10.88 -0.60 4.92
N LEU A 161 10.81 0.62 4.37
CA LEU A 161 11.86 1.62 4.53
C LEU A 161 12.04 2.01 6.01
N LEU A 162 10.95 2.25 6.75
CA LEU A 162 11.01 2.46 8.19
C LEU A 162 11.65 1.25 8.90
N HIS A 163 11.16 0.05 8.61
CA HIS A 163 11.58 -1.20 9.25
C HIS A 163 13.07 -1.54 8.99
N VAL A 164 13.58 -1.31 7.77
CA VAL A 164 15.01 -1.40 7.42
C VAL A 164 15.85 -0.30 8.09
N SER A 165 15.32 0.92 8.19
CA SER A 165 16.08 2.06 8.75
C SER A 165 16.46 1.86 10.22
N ILE A 166 15.64 1.12 10.97
CA ILE A 166 15.88 0.88 12.41
C ILE A 166 17.12 0.00 12.64
N GLY A 167 17.44 -0.93 11.73
CA GLY A 167 18.70 -1.69 11.79
C GLY A 167 19.93 -0.79 11.65
N PHE A 168 19.88 0.20 10.76
CA PHE A 168 20.94 1.21 10.65
C PHE A 168 21.00 2.14 11.87
N VAL A 169 19.86 2.44 12.50
CA VAL A 169 19.83 3.19 13.78
C VAL A 169 20.46 2.38 14.92
N ALA A 170 20.20 1.07 15.01
CA ALA A 170 20.83 0.19 15.99
C ALA A 170 22.36 0.14 15.82
N LEU A 171 22.85 0.02 14.58
CA LEU A 171 24.28 0.10 14.26
C LEU A 171 24.86 1.49 14.62
N ALA A 172 24.11 2.57 14.39
CA ALA A 172 24.54 3.92 14.75
C ALA A 172 24.65 4.15 16.26
N PHE A 173 23.79 3.54 17.08
CA PHE A 173 23.93 3.53 18.54
C PHE A 173 25.09 2.64 19.00
N TYR A 174 25.21 1.43 18.45
CA TYR A 174 26.33 0.53 18.75
C TYR A 174 27.69 1.21 18.50
N ARG A 175 27.86 1.88 17.35
CA ARG A 175 29.09 2.59 16.98
C ARG A 175 29.39 3.81 17.86
N ARG A 176 28.43 4.29 18.64
CA ARG A 176 28.62 5.38 19.64
C ARG A 176 28.97 4.84 21.03
N GLY A 177 29.03 3.53 21.24
CA GLY A 177 29.22 2.92 22.56
C GLY A 177 28.00 3.02 23.47
N THR A 178 26.82 3.36 22.91
CA THR A 178 25.55 3.39 23.66
C THR A 178 25.15 1.96 24.03
N GLN A 179 24.89 1.73 25.30
CA GLN A 179 24.59 0.39 25.83
C GLN A 179 23.12 0.02 25.62
N THR A 180 22.82 -1.27 25.54
CA THR A 180 21.44 -1.75 25.32
C THR A 180 20.49 -1.29 26.42
N PHE A 181 20.96 -1.26 27.67
CA PHE A 181 20.19 -0.75 28.82
C PHE A 181 19.90 0.76 28.71
N GLU A 182 20.74 1.56 28.08
CA GLU A 182 20.50 3.00 27.87
C GLU A 182 19.42 3.25 26.81
N ILE A 183 19.27 2.33 25.84
CA ILE A 183 18.28 2.40 24.76
C ILE A 183 16.87 2.02 25.26
N THR A 184 16.76 1.06 26.18
CA THR A 184 15.46 0.53 26.62
C THR A 184 14.50 1.55 27.27
N PRO A 185 14.93 2.57 28.04
CA PRO A 185 14.07 3.67 28.47
C PRO A 185 13.47 4.49 27.32
N TRP A 186 14.21 4.73 26.24
CA TRP A 186 13.71 5.47 25.08
C TRP A 186 12.67 4.63 24.30
N LEU A 187 12.91 3.32 24.16
CA LEU A 187 11.95 2.39 23.58
C LEU A 187 10.65 2.36 24.39
N LEU A 188 10.72 2.29 25.73
CA LEU A 188 9.54 2.33 26.59
C LEU A 188 8.82 3.69 26.52
N SER A 189 9.57 4.79 26.49
CA SER A 189 9.06 6.16 26.36
C SER A 189 8.39 6.43 25.01
N ALA A 190 8.71 5.67 23.96
CA ALA A 190 7.98 5.66 22.70
C ALA A 190 6.78 4.70 22.74
N LEU A 191 6.96 3.49 23.29
CA LEU A 191 5.96 2.43 23.35
C LEU A 191 4.70 2.86 24.11
N VAL A 192 4.84 3.46 25.29
CA VAL A 192 3.71 3.88 26.14
C VAL A 192 2.77 4.87 25.43
N PRO A 193 3.21 6.03 24.90
CA PRO A 193 2.33 6.96 24.21
C PRO A 193 1.83 6.43 22.86
N ILE A 194 2.59 5.60 22.14
CA ILE A 194 2.13 4.97 20.89
C ILE A 194 1.00 3.98 21.18
N ALA A 195 1.18 3.08 22.14
CA ALA A 195 0.15 2.11 22.55
C ALA A 195 -1.10 2.81 23.14
N ALA A 196 -0.91 3.85 23.95
CA ALA A 196 -2.03 4.66 24.46
C ALA A 196 -2.80 5.36 23.33
N THR A 197 -2.11 5.87 22.31
CA THR A 197 -2.75 6.49 21.12
C THR A 197 -3.50 5.45 20.29
N ASP A 198 -2.96 4.24 20.17
CA ASP A 198 -3.62 3.12 19.46
C ASP A 198 -4.91 2.69 20.18
N LEU A 199 -4.84 2.47 21.49
CA LEU A 199 -6.02 2.20 22.33
C LEU A 199 -7.05 3.33 22.27
N LEU A 200 -6.61 4.59 22.17
CA LEU A 200 -7.48 5.76 22.02
C LEU A 200 -8.16 5.81 20.63
N ARG A 201 -7.47 5.43 19.55
CA ARG A 201 -8.05 5.43 18.19
C ARG A 201 -9.21 4.45 18.08
N HIS A 202 -9.12 3.28 18.72
CA HIS A 202 -10.21 2.30 18.75
C HIS A 202 -11.43 2.75 19.58
N ARG A 203 -11.28 3.73 20.49
CA ARG A 203 -12.39 4.32 21.26
C ARG A 203 -13.06 5.51 20.56
N TYR A 204 -12.33 6.23 19.71
CA TYR A 204 -12.81 7.47 19.11
C TYR A 204 -12.61 7.51 17.59
N GLU A 205 -13.70 7.32 16.86
CA GLU A 205 -13.77 7.38 15.39
C GLU A 205 -13.17 8.66 14.76
N ARG A 206 -13.21 9.80 15.45
CA ARG A 206 -12.53 11.03 15.01
C ARG A 206 -11.01 10.90 15.07
N VAL A 207 -10.48 10.27 16.12
CA VAL A 207 -9.05 9.97 16.30
C VAL A 207 -8.62 8.91 15.28
N ASN A 208 -9.41 7.84 15.09
CA ASN A 208 -9.12 6.80 14.10
C ASN A 208 -8.94 7.38 12.68
N ARG A 209 -9.87 8.23 12.23
CA ARG A 209 -9.74 8.88 10.90
C ARG A 209 -8.56 9.83 10.79
N PHE A 210 -8.19 10.54 11.86
CA PHE A 210 -6.98 11.36 11.87
C PHE A 210 -5.70 10.51 11.84
N TYR A 211 -5.67 9.43 12.62
CA TYR A 211 -4.56 8.48 12.69
C TYR A 211 -4.32 7.82 11.33
N ILE A 212 -5.36 7.26 10.71
CA ILE A 212 -5.30 6.63 9.37
C ILE A 212 -4.86 7.66 8.31
N ARG A 213 -5.33 8.91 8.38
CA ARG A 213 -4.93 9.96 7.41
C ARG A 213 -3.46 10.39 7.57
N SER A 214 -2.88 10.27 8.76
CA SER A 214 -1.50 10.66 9.05
C SER A 214 -0.49 9.52 8.92
N LEU A 215 -0.87 8.30 9.34
CA LEU A 215 0.03 7.14 9.47
C LEU A 215 -0.33 5.95 8.55
N GLY A 216 -1.47 6.00 7.85
CA GLY A 216 -1.95 4.90 6.99
C GLY A 216 -1.08 4.55 5.79
N ALA A 217 0.02 5.27 5.54
CA ALA A 217 1.06 4.88 4.58
C ALA A 217 2.08 3.87 5.15
N LEU A 218 2.15 3.73 6.48
CA LEU A 218 3.02 2.79 7.21
C LEU A 218 2.25 1.55 7.71
N MET A 219 0.93 1.68 7.84
CA MET A 219 0.05 0.61 8.34
C MET A 219 -0.25 -0.45 7.27
N ARG A 220 -0.41 -1.70 7.70
CA ARG A 220 -1.05 -2.78 6.92
C ARG A 220 -2.57 -2.65 6.99
N GLU A 221 -3.28 -3.20 6.00
CA GLU A 221 -4.75 -3.14 5.94
C GLU A 221 -5.45 -3.80 7.14
N SER A 222 -4.83 -4.84 7.73
CA SER A 222 -5.28 -5.48 8.98
C SER A 222 -5.22 -4.55 10.19
N GLU A 223 -4.19 -3.71 10.28
CA GLU A 223 -3.95 -2.77 11.40
C GLU A 223 -4.94 -1.59 11.40
N VAL A 224 -5.74 -1.42 10.34
CA VAL A 224 -6.86 -0.46 10.32
C VAL A 224 -7.94 -0.84 11.34
N LYS A 225 -8.12 -2.14 11.61
CA LYS A 225 -9.08 -2.68 12.59
C LYS A 225 -8.41 -3.31 13.81
N GLY A 226 -7.25 -3.94 13.64
CA GLY A 226 -6.41 -4.44 14.75
C GLY A 226 -5.44 -3.38 15.27
N TYR A 227 -4.56 -3.80 16.19
CA TYR A 227 -3.49 -2.96 16.73
C TYR A 227 -2.38 -2.68 15.70
N ASN A 228 -1.61 -1.61 15.89
CA ASN A 228 -0.50 -1.24 15.00
C ASN A 228 0.77 -2.06 15.30
N GLY A 229 1.37 -2.68 14.27
CA GLY A 229 2.61 -3.46 14.34
C GLY A 229 3.82 -2.73 14.93
N VAL A 230 3.83 -1.39 14.99
CA VAL A 230 4.87 -0.60 15.69
C VAL A 230 4.90 -0.89 17.19
N ILE A 231 3.76 -1.23 17.82
CA ILE A 231 3.71 -1.62 19.24
C ILE A 231 4.49 -2.92 19.45
N TRP A 232 4.19 -3.92 18.62
CA TRP A 232 4.87 -5.22 18.65
C TRP A 232 6.36 -5.11 18.33
N TYR A 233 6.74 -4.23 17.39
CA TYR A 233 8.14 -3.92 17.07
C TYR A 233 8.88 -3.35 18.28
N LEU A 234 8.33 -2.31 18.92
CA LEU A 234 8.96 -1.65 20.07
C LEU A 234 9.06 -2.61 21.27
N LEU A 235 8.05 -3.46 21.47
CA LEU A 235 8.07 -4.49 22.51
C LEU A 235 9.12 -5.59 22.23
N GLY A 236 9.20 -6.09 20.99
CA GLY A 236 10.20 -7.08 20.58
C GLY A 236 11.63 -6.54 20.67
N ALA A 237 11.85 -5.30 20.23
CA ALA A 237 13.12 -4.60 20.38
C ALA A 237 13.49 -4.36 21.85
N PHE A 238 12.52 -3.98 22.71
CA PHE A 238 12.73 -3.83 24.15
C PHE A 238 13.13 -5.16 24.81
N ILE A 239 12.40 -6.26 24.53
CA ILE A 239 12.68 -7.57 25.12
C ILE A 239 14.06 -8.06 24.68
N VAL A 240 14.37 -8.05 23.38
CA VAL A 240 15.62 -8.62 22.87
C VAL A 240 16.86 -7.85 23.35
N LEU A 241 16.78 -6.52 23.47
CA LEU A 241 17.87 -5.68 24.00
C LEU A 241 17.98 -5.73 25.54
N ARG A 242 16.92 -6.14 26.25
CA ARG A 242 16.92 -6.23 27.72
C ARG A 242 17.26 -7.63 28.25
N ALA A 243 16.95 -8.68 27.50
CA ALA A 243 17.08 -10.07 27.91
C ALA A 243 18.38 -10.75 27.46
N PHE A 244 19.01 -10.28 26.38
CA PHE A 244 20.23 -10.89 25.81
C PHE A 244 21.44 -9.94 25.87
N PRO A 245 22.67 -10.49 25.83
CA PRO A 245 23.92 -9.74 25.63
C PRO A 245 23.91 -8.73 24.49
N LYS A 246 24.84 -7.77 24.54
CA LYS A 246 24.89 -6.62 23.61
C LYS A 246 24.99 -7.06 22.15
N ASP A 247 25.82 -8.05 21.83
CA ASP A 247 26.00 -8.55 20.46
C ASP A 247 24.77 -9.32 19.95
N VAL A 248 24.26 -10.29 20.72
CA VAL A 248 23.05 -11.07 20.39
C VAL A 248 21.80 -10.19 20.31
N GLY A 249 21.63 -9.25 21.24
CA GLY A 249 20.50 -8.33 21.30
C GLY A 249 20.43 -7.40 20.10
N VAL A 250 21.57 -6.84 19.68
CA VAL A 250 21.65 -6.04 18.45
C VAL A 250 21.44 -6.90 17.22
N MET A 251 21.97 -8.13 17.17
CA MET A 251 21.68 -9.07 16.08
C MET A 251 20.20 -9.41 15.96
N GLY A 252 19.47 -9.64 17.06
CA GLY A 252 18.02 -9.85 17.02
C GLY A 252 17.24 -8.66 16.42
N VAL A 253 17.68 -7.42 16.69
CA VAL A 253 17.12 -6.22 16.05
C VAL A 253 17.48 -6.14 14.56
N LEU A 254 18.69 -6.54 14.17
CA LEU A 254 19.10 -6.58 12.76
C LEU A 254 18.36 -7.67 11.97
N LEU A 255 18.15 -8.85 12.55
CA LEU A 255 17.39 -9.94 11.93
C LEU A 255 15.92 -9.54 11.77
N LEU A 256 15.29 -8.93 12.79
CA LEU A 256 13.97 -8.31 12.64
C LEU A 256 13.98 -7.26 11.50
N SER A 257 14.94 -6.34 11.50
CA SER A 257 14.98 -5.21 10.56
C SER A 257 15.19 -5.63 9.10
N TRP A 258 16.13 -6.54 8.85
CA TRP A 258 16.58 -6.89 7.49
C TRP A 258 16.03 -8.23 7.00
N CYS A 259 15.81 -9.22 7.87
CA CYS A 259 15.33 -10.53 7.43
C CYS A 259 13.81 -10.59 7.23
N ASP A 260 12.97 -9.90 8.05
CA ASP A 260 11.53 -9.77 7.73
C ASP A 260 11.31 -8.97 6.43
N THR A 261 12.09 -7.90 6.23
CA THR A 261 11.93 -7.06 5.04
C THR A 261 12.42 -7.76 3.78
N ALA A 262 13.43 -8.63 3.87
CA ALA A 262 13.76 -9.60 2.83
C ALA A 262 12.64 -10.63 2.63
N ALA A 263 12.27 -11.39 3.67
CA ALA A 263 11.28 -12.47 3.60
C ALA A 263 9.93 -12.00 3.04
N SER A 264 9.40 -10.90 3.57
CA SER A 264 8.14 -10.30 3.13
C SER A 264 8.26 -9.51 1.82
N THR A 265 9.46 -9.43 1.20
CA THR A 265 9.66 -8.92 -0.17
C THR A 265 9.77 -10.08 -1.15
N PHE A 266 10.72 -10.99 -0.96
CA PHE A 266 10.90 -12.16 -1.83
C PHE A 266 9.71 -13.11 -1.78
N GLY A 267 9.08 -13.31 -0.62
CA GLY A 267 7.83 -14.07 -0.49
C GLY A 267 6.64 -13.45 -1.23
N ARG A 268 6.58 -12.12 -1.38
CA ARG A 268 5.51 -11.45 -2.15
C ARG A 268 5.78 -11.37 -3.66
N LEU A 269 7.04 -11.31 -4.06
CA LEU A 269 7.45 -11.34 -5.47
C LEU A 269 7.39 -12.77 -6.05
N TYR A 270 7.97 -13.72 -5.33
CA TYR A 270 8.26 -15.08 -5.82
C TYR A 270 7.50 -16.20 -5.10
N GLY A 271 6.88 -15.96 -3.93
CA GLY A 271 6.16 -16.99 -3.15
C GLY A 271 4.93 -17.61 -3.84
N LYS A 272 4.53 -17.07 -5.00
CA LYS A 272 3.55 -17.68 -5.92
C LYS A 272 4.14 -18.75 -6.85
N TYR A 273 5.46 -18.79 -7.01
CA TYR A 273 6.21 -19.74 -7.83
C TYR A 273 6.91 -20.82 -7.01
N THR A 274 6.94 -20.69 -5.68
CA THR A 274 7.56 -21.64 -4.76
C THR A 274 6.52 -22.33 -3.88
N ILE A 275 6.92 -23.44 -3.25
CA ILE A 275 6.10 -24.14 -2.24
C ILE A 275 5.67 -23.16 -1.14
N LYS A 276 4.38 -23.17 -0.82
CA LYS A 276 3.82 -22.48 0.35
C LYS A 276 4.01 -23.39 1.55
N LEU A 277 4.90 -23.01 2.46
CA LEU A 277 5.20 -23.77 3.67
C LEU A 277 4.04 -23.69 4.69
N ARG A 278 3.31 -22.58 4.68
CA ARG A 278 2.17 -22.29 5.58
C ARG A 278 1.28 -21.21 4.92
N PRO A 279 -0.01 -21.06 5.26
CA PRO A 279 -0.77 -19.86 4.89
C PRO A 279 0.00 -18.57 5.26
N GLY A 280 0.25 -17.72 4.26
CA GLY A 280 1.02 -16.47 4.40
C GLY A 280 2.55 -16.59 4.23
N LYS A 281 3.17 -17.74 4.53
CA LYS A 281 4.63 -17.94 4.49
C LYS A 281 5.04 -18.84 3.31
N SER A 282 6.19 -18.60 2.69
CA SER A 282 6.59 -19.28 1.44
C SER A 282 8.08 -19.56 1.41
N LEU A 283 8.48 -20.64 0.74
CA LEU A 283 9.88 -21.04 0.63
C LEU A 283 10.78 -19.91 0.07
N ALA A 284 10.28 -19.10 -0.87
CA ALA A 284 10.99 -17.90 -1.34
C ALA A 284 11.27 -16.86 -0.23
N GLY A 285 10.34 -16.69 0.72
CA GLY A 285 10.52 -15.80 1.87
C GLY A 285 11.53 -16.36 2.87
N THR A 286 11.35 -17.63 3.26
CA THR A 286 12.20 -18.33 4.24
C THR A 286 13.65 -18.50 3.75
N VAL A 287 13.86 -18.77 2.45
CA VAL A 287 15.20 -18.81 1.83
C VAL A 287 15.84 -17.41 1.78
N ALA A 288 15.06 -16.36 1.53
CA ALA A 288 15.57 -14.99 1.60
C ALA A 288 15.91 -14.57 3.05
N ALA A 289 15.12 -15.01 4.04
CA ALA A 289 15.43 -14.84 5.46
C ALA A 289 16.76 -15.53 5.82
N PHE A 290 16.96 -16.77 5.36
CA PHE A 290 18.20 -17.51 5.55
C PHE A 290 19.42 -16.74 5.01
N PHE A 291 19.45 -16.43 3.70
CA PHE A 291 20.62 -15.77 3.10
C PHE A 291 20.85 -14.35 3.65
N THR A 292 19.78 -13.62 3.99
CA THR A 292 19.92 -12.31 4.64
C THR A 292 20.46 -12.44 6.07
N GLY A 293 20.08 -13.48 6.81
CA GLY A 293 20.62 -13.79 8.13
C GLY A 293 22.12 -14.13 8.08
N VAL A 294 22.53 -14.97 7.13
CA VAL A 294 23.96 -15.28 6.88
C VAL A 294 24.73 -13.99 6.55
N ALA A 295 24.24 -13.17 5.61
CA ALA A 295 24.90 -11.93 5.21
C ALA A 295 24.97 -10.90 6.36
N THR A 296 23.92 -10.82 7.18
CA THR A 296 23.85 -9.93 8.35
C THR A 296 24.89 -10.34 9.40
N ALA A 297 25.04 -11.63 9.68
CA ALA A 297 26.02 -12.15 10.63
C ALA A 297 27.47 -12.00 10.15
N LEU A 298 27.73 -12.29 8.86
CA LEU A 298 29.04 -12.05 8.22
C LEU A 298 29.43 -10.57 8.27
N PHE A 299 28.48 -9.66 8.00
CA PHE A 299 28.70 -8.24 8.17
C PHE A 299 28.96 -7.87 9.64
N PHE A 300 28.07 -8.25 10.54
CA PHE A 300 28.09 -7.79 11.93
C PHE A 300 29.30 -8.31 12.70
N TRP A 301 29.43 -9.62 12.92
CA TRP A 301 30.55 -10.18 13.67
C TRP A 301 31.84 -10.26 12.85
N GLY A 302 31.76 -10.36 11.51
CA GLY A 302 32.93 -10.48 10.66
C GLY A 302 33.61 -9.15 10.30
N THR A 303 32.87 -8.03 10.28
CA THR A 303 33.44 -6.72 9.89
C THR A 303 33.07 -5.56 10.82
N PHE A 304 31.82 -5.49 11.30
CA PHE A 304 31.34 -4.32 12.04
C PHE A 304 31.82 -4.31 13.50
N VAL A 305 31.61 -5.40 14.23
CA VAL A 305 32.10 -5.54 15.62
C VAL A 305 33.63 -5.40 15.69
N PRO A 306 34.44 -6.08 14.85
CA PRO A 306 35.90 -5.90 14.86
C PRO A 306 36.38 -4.49 14.47
N SER A 307 35.66 -3.75 13.62
CA SER A 307 36.06 -2.39 13.20
C SER A 307 35.61 -1.28 14.16
N VAL A 308 34.72 -1.59 15.11
CA VAL A 308 34.32 -0.68 16.19
C VAL A 308 35.07 -0.99 17.49
N GLY A 309 35.31 -2.26 17.79
CA GLY A 309 35.90 -2.71 19.05
C GLY A 309 34.92 -2.72 20.23
N ALA A 310 35.46 -2.96 21.42
CA ALA A 310 34.75 -2.89 22.70
C ALA A 310 34.91 -1.50 23.34
N PHE A 311 33.94 -1.08 24.15
CA PHE A 311 33.97 0.19 24.88
C PHE A 311 34.20 -0.02 26.39
N PRO A 312 34.79 0.95 27.12
CA PRO A 312 35.01 0.84 28.57
C PRO A 312 33.74 0.66 29.42
N ASN A 313 32.57 0.96 28.86
CA ASN A 313 31.27 0.84 29.52
C ASN A 313 30.49 -0.42 29.11
N ASP A 314 31.11 -1.32 28.34
CA ASP A 314 30.47 -2.58 27.91
C ASP A 314 30.35 -3.53 29.12
N PRO A 315 29.20 -4.20 29.33
CA PRO A 315 29.06 -5.25 30.33
C PRO A 315 30.09 -6.39 30.18
N GLU A 316 30.40 -7.08 31.28
CA GLU A 316 31.36 -8.19 31.28
C GLU A 316 30.98 -9.30 30.27
N ASP A 317 29.68 -9.67 30.23
CA ASP A 317 29.09 -10.60 29.25
C ASP A 317 28.60 -9.89 27.95
N ALA A 318 29.15 -8.75 27.53
CA ALA A 318 28.64 -8.00 26.38
C ALA A 318 28.74 -8.74 25.03
N PHE A 319 29.73 -9.63 24.89
CA PHE A 319 30.08 -10.32 23.65
C PHE A 319 30.05 -11.83 23.82
N MET A 320 28.98 -12.48 23.36
CA MET A 320 28.93 -13.95 23.38
C MET A 320 29.78 -14.57 22.26
N PHE A 321 29.77 -14.01 21.04
CA PHE A 321 30.57 -14.57 19.95
C PHE A 321 31.97 -13.98 19.91
N THR A 322 32.94 -14.71 20.45
CA THR A 322 34.36 -14.32 20.56
C THR A 322 35.22 -14.75 19.36
N GLY A 323 34.62 -15.24 18.26
CA GLY A 323 35.35 -15.82 17.13
C GLY A 323 35.90 -17.24 17.40
N ARG A 324 35.46 -17.85 18.51
CA ARG A 324 35.70 -19.24 18.91
C ARG A 324 34.35 -19.96 18.99
N LEU A 325 34.32 -21.26 18.70
CA LEU A 325 33.18 -22.14 18.97
C LEU A 325 33.67 -23.52 19.41
N ASN A 326 33.11 -24.05 20.50
CA ASN A 326 33.35 -25.41 20.98
C ASN A 326 32.53 -26.43 20.18
N TYR A 327 33.09 -27.60 19.84
CA TYR A 327 32.32 -28.67 19.17
C TYR A 327 31.25 -29.32 20.06
N PHE A 328 31.50 -29.40 21.37
CA PHE A 328 30.61 -29.98 22.36
C PHE A 328 30.74 -29.22 23.70
N PRO A 329 29.64 -29.05 24.48
CA PRO A 329 29.71 -28.57 25.85
C PRO A 329 30.62 -29.43 26.73
N GLU A 330 31.29 -28.81 27.71
CA GLU A 330 32.16 -29.51 28.66
C GLU A 330 31.44 -30.66 29.39
N SER A 331 30.18 -30.45 29.78
CA SER A 331 29.32 -31.49 30.38
C SER A 331 29.18 -32.74 29.51
N ILE A 332 29.19 -32.59 28.18
CA ILE A 332 29.08 -33.69 27.22
C ILE A 332 30.47 -34.30 26.95
N ARG A 333 31.53 -33.49 26.84
CA ARG A 333 32.92 -33.96 26.75
C ARG A 333 33.28 -34.89 27.92
N ASN A 334 32.93 -34.46 29.14
CA ASN A 334 33.17 -35.19 30.39
C ASN A 334 32.36 -36.50 30.46
N LEU A 335 31.13 -36.52 29.93
CA LEU A 335 30.29 -37.71 29.90
C LEU A 335 30.72 -38.75 28.84
N ILE A 336 31.21 -38.29 27.68
CA ILE A 336 31.69 -39.15 26.59
C ILE A 336 33.11 -39.68 26.86
N GLY A 337 33.83 -39.13 27.84
CA GLY A 337 35.22 -39.47 28.10
C GLY A 337 36.18 -38.93 27.04
N TRP A 338 35.76 -37.91 26.27
CA TRP A 338 36.56 -37.29 25.20
C TRP A 338 37.61 -36.30 25.75
N ALA A 339 38.23 -36.66 26.87
CA ALA A 339 39.32 -35.93 27.52
C ALA A 339 40.67 -36.37 26.94
N SER A 340 40.91 -36.07 25.66
CA SER A 340 42.16 -36.41 24.97
C SER A 340 43.10 -35.21 24.88
N ASN A 341 44.02 -35.12 25.85
CA ASN A 341 45.35 -34.49 25.79
C ASN A 341 45.62 -33.56 24.59
N GLY A 342 45.10 -32.33 24.62
CA GLY A 342 45.40 -31.30 23.61
C GLY A 342 44.29 -30.27 23.43
N ASP A 343 44.48 -29.08 24.02
CA ASP A 343 43.52 -27.96 24.10
C ASP A 343 43.04 -27.37 22.75
N GLN A 344 43.59 -27.83 21.62
CA GLN A 344 43.27 -27.33 20.28
C GLN A 344 42.40 -28.31 19.45
N SER A 345 42.17 -29.54 19.94
CA SER A 345 41.46 -30.58 19.19
C SER A 345 39.94 -30.37 19.07
N SER A 346 39.34 -29.53 19.92
CA SER A 346 37.89 -29.48 20.13
C SER A 346 37.27 -28.08 19.99
N ILE A 347 38.01 -27.12 19.43
CA ILE A 347 37.61 -25.71 19.30
C ILE A 347 37.78 -25.24 17.84
N ILE A 348 36.68 -24.84 17.21
CA ILE A 348 36.68 -24.10 15.93
C ILE A 348 37.04 -22.65 16.20
N THR A 349 37.88 -22.03 15.37
CA THR A 349 38.26 -20.61 15.52
C THR A 349 38.28 -19.87 14.18
N GLY A 350 38.27 -18.53 14.23
CA GLY A 350 38.50 -17.67 13.08
C GLY A 350 37.42 -17.76 12.00
N PRO A 351 37.78 -17.73 10.70
CA PRO A 351 36.81 -17.71 9.59
C PRO A 351 35.84 -18.90 9.58
N LEU A 352 36.25 -20.07 10.08
CA LEU A 352 35.38 -21.25 10.14
C LEU A 352 34.32 -21.08 11.25
N ALA A 353 34.71 -20.54 12.41
CA ALA A 353 33.76 -20.21 13.49
C ALA A 353 32.75 -19.14 13.03
N LEU A 354 33.22 -18.10 12.33
CA LEU A 354 32.35 -17.08 11.74
C LEU A 354 31.40 -17.66 10.68
N GLY A 355 31.88 -18.58 9.84
CA GLY A 355 31.07 -19.27 8.84
C GLY A 355 29.95 -20.10 9.45
N VAL A 356 30.27 -20.91 10.49
CA VAL A 356 29.30 -21.67 11.28
C VAL A 356 28.29 -20.75 11.95
N MET A 357 28.75 -19.71 12.65
CA MET A 357 27.88 -18.75 13.35
C MET A 357 26.94 -18.01 12.38
N SER A 358 27.42 -17.71 11.18
CA SER A 358 26.61 -17.06 10.14
C SER A 358 25.58 -18.02 9.54
N ALA A 359 25.95 -19.27 9.27
CA ALA A 359 25.00 -20.30 8.84
C ALA A 359 23.91 -20.55 9.89
N VAL A 360 24.28 -20.65 11.17
CA VAL A 360 23.34 -20.74 12.30
C VAL A 360 22.42 -19.52 12.35
N SER A 361 22.95 -18.31 12.15
CA SER A 361 22.14 -17.09 12.10
C SER A 361 21.13 -17.09 10.94
N GLY A 362 21.50 -17.66 9.79
CA GLY A 362 20.57 -17.93 8.68
C GLY A 362 19.46 -18.92 9.07
N ILE A 363 19.82 -20.06 9.69
CA ILE A 363 18.86 -21.06 10.16
C ILE A 363 17.89 -20.45 11.19
N VAL A 364 18.42 -19.72 12.15
CA VAL A 364 17.65 -19.08 13.23
C VAL A 364 16.74 -17.97 12.68
N ALA A 365 17.20 -17.16 11.74
CA ALA A 365 16.37 -16.16 11.06
C ALA A 365 15.20 -16.82 10.30
N ALA A 366 15.49 -17.83 9.48
CA ALA A 366 14.49 -18.60 8.74
C ALA A 366 13.49 -19.33 9.66
N GLY A 367 13.97 -19.93 10.76
CA GLY A 367 13.14 -20.56 11.78
C GLY A 367 12.21 -19.56 12.48
N SER A 368 12.74 -18.38 12.84
CA SER A 368 11.95 -17.30 13.46
C SER A 368 10.91 -16.68 12.52
N GLU A 369 11.12 -16.73 11.19
CA GLU A 369 10.12 -16.34 10.20
C GLU A 369 9.02 -17.40 10.02
N PHE A 370 9.34 -18.68 10.19
CA PHE A 370 8.42 -19.81 10.02
C PHE A 370 7.56 -20.10 11.27
N VAL A 371 8.09 -19.86 12.47
CA VAL A 371 7.41 -20.15 13.75
C VAL A 371 6.47 -19.01 14.14
N ASP A 372 5.17 -19.29 14.10
CA ASP A 372 4.12 -18.50 14.75
C ASP A 372 3.96 -18.95 16.20
N LEU A 373 4.13 -18.02 17.14
CA LEU A 373 3.83 -18.22 18.56
C LEU A 373 2.44 -17.67 18.85
N PHE A 374 1.46 -18.57 19.03
CA PHE A 374 0.12 -18.24 19.54
C PHE A 374 -0.66 -17.14 18.80
N GLY A 375 -0.34 -16.88 17.53
CA GLY A 375 -0.95 -15.80 16.73
C GLY A 375 -0.39 -14.40 17.04
N TRP A 376 0.79 -14.31 17.66
CA TRP A 376 1.47 -13.04 17.93
C TRP A 376 2.08 -12.46 16.65
N ASP A 377 2.30 -11.14 16.64
CA ASP A 377 2.83 -10.43 15.46
C ASP A 377 4.31 -10.77 15.22
N ASP A 378 4.67 -10.97 13.95
CA ASP A 378 6.05 -11.24 13.50
C ASP A 378 7.07 -10.23 14.06
N ASN A 379 6.68 -8.96 14.26
CA ASN A 379 7.54 -7.91 14.81
C ASN A 379 7.95 -8.17 16.28
N LEU A 380 7.18 -8.95 17.04
CA LEU A 380 7.50 -9.39 18.40
C LEU A 380 8.22 -10.75 18.38
N THR A 381 7.75 -11.71 17.59
CA THR A 381 8.25 -13.09 17.64
C THR A 381 9.64 -13.22 17.04
N ILE A 382 9.91 -12.59 15.89
CA ILE A 382 11.20 -12.67 15.17
C ILE A 382 12.40 -12.25 16.05
N PRO A 383 12.44 -11.05 16.67
CA PRO A 383 13.60 -10.65 17.48
C PRO A 383 13.79 -11.54 18.72
N VAL A 384 12.70 -11.96 19.36
CA VAL A 384 12.77 -12.75 20.60
C VAL A 384 13.18 -14.19 20.33
N LEU A 385 12.61 -14.84 19.30
CA LEU A 385 13.01 -16.19 18.87
C LEU A 385 14.42 -16.20 18.31
N SER A 386 14.82 -15.19 17.52
CA SER A 386 16.17 -15.14 16.98
C SER A 386 17.21 -14.86 18.05
N GLY A 387 16.95 -13.92 18.97
CA GLY A 387 17.78 -13.70 20.15
C GLY A 387 17.93 -14.97 21.01
N LEU A 388 16.83 -15.68 21.28
CA LEU A 388 16.85 -16.93 22.05
C LEU A 388 17.61 -18.05 21.34
N GLY A 389 17.46 -18.20 20.02
CA GLY A 389 18.17 -19.19 19.23
C GLY A 389 19.68 -18.93 19.15
N LEU A 390 20.08 -17.67 18.94
CA LEU A 390 21.48 -17.25 18.91
C LEU A 390 22.13 -17.36 20.30
N TRP A 391 21.46 -16.87 21.35
CA TRP A 391 21.90 -17.00 22.74
C TRP A 391 22.03 -18.45 23.16
N GLY A 392 21.03 -19.28 22.86
CA GLY A 392 21.05 -20.71 23.18
C GLY A 392 22.21 -21.43 22.48
N PHE A 393 22.42 -21.18 21.18
CA PHE A 393 23.56 -21.72 20.45
C PHE A 393 24.89 -21.29 21.09
N LEU A 394 25.09 -20.00 21.34
CA LEU A 394 26.32 -19.50 21.96
C LEU A 394 26.48 -19.90 23.43
N LYS A 395 25.42 -20.31 24.13
CA LYS A 395 25.52 -20.86 25.50
C LYS A 395 25.91 -22.35 25.53
N PHE A 396 25.74 -23.08 24.44
CA PHE A 396 26.18 -24.48 24.29
C PHE A 396 27.49 -24.64 23.50
N PHE A 397 27.77 -23.73 22.55
CA PHE A 397 28.87 -23.85 21.59
C PHE A 397 29.81 -22.63 21.55
N GLY A 398 29.58 -21.57 22.36
CA GLY A 398 30.52 -20.46 22.53
C GLY A 398 31.82 -20.84 23.24
#